data_AF-A0AA85BGW0-F1
#
_entry.id   AF-A0AA85BGW0-F1
#
_cell.length_a   1.000
_cell.length_b   1.000
_cell.length_c   1.000
_cell.angle_alpha   90.00
_cell.angle_beta   90.00
_cell.angle_gamma   90.00
#
_symmetry.space_group_name_H-M   'P 1'
#
loop_
_entity.id
_entity.type
_entity.pdbx_description
1 polymer ?
#
loop_
_entity_poly.entity_id
_entity_poly.type
_entity_poly.pdbx_seq_one_letter_code
_entity_poly.pdbx_strand_id
1 'polypeptide(L)'
;MSLTQLFSYKPLNFKFWRMPFLKGGRAAVTRTKKYLEAGRILLNDGVKIIVINHVPGAEISHGCDEFIKWHLPPLQFRNPNVQIITFKNMCPTPFIKIYLEKNEEQVVNCAFRKNSDIYDHLITLLGKTASSESSLVNDLTTKNPSSFGTEFPRQCICELYGQMPCSSNIGKPKLWPKLEYTLPPVDTEWFKNATDTSVTNDG
;
A
#
# COMPACT_ATOMS: atom_id res chain seq x y z
N MET A 1 -35.34 5.25 60.24
CA MET A 1 -35.81 4.32 59.18
C MET A 1 -36.72 5.13 58.27
N SER A 2 -36.54 5.27 56.96
CA SER A 2 -35.72 4.56 55.98
C SER A 2 -35.16 5.55 54.94
N LEU A 3 -33.91 5.32 54.55
CA LEU A 3 -33.28 5.89 53.37
C LEU A 3 -33.93 5.30 52.11
N THR A 4 -34.30 6.13 51.14
CA THR A 4 -34.29 5.76 49.71
C THR A 4 -34.14 7.02 48.85
N GLN A 5 -32.92 7.55 48.79
CA GLN A 5 -32.49 8.39 47.67
C GLN A 5 -32.33 7.48 46.43
N LEU A 6 -33.30 7.55 45.52
CA LEU A 6 -33.14 7.00 44.18
C LEU A 6 -32.14 7.87 43.42
N PHE A 7 -30.92 7.33 43.29
CA PHE A 7 -29.89 7.84 42.40
C PHE A 7 -30.44 7.94 40.97
N SER A 8 -30.77 9.16 40.55
CA SER A 8 -30.85 9.50 39.14
C SER A 8 -29.42 9.47 38.57
N TYR A 9 -29.02 8.31 38.05
CA TYR A 9 -27.82 8.21 37.23
C TYR A 9 -28.08 8.96 35.92
N LYS A 10 -27.73 10.25 35.90
CA LYS A 10 -27.48 10.97 34.66
C LYS A 10 -26.49 10.13 33.86
N PRO A 11 -26.79 9.69 32.63
CA PRO A 11 -25.79 9.07 31.79
C PRO A 11 -24.69 10.12 31.61
N LEU A 12 -23.50 9.80 32.13
CA LEU A 12 -22.28 10.50 31.79
C LEU A 12 -22.23 10.55 30.27
N ASN A 13 -22.37 11.76 29.73
CA ASN A 13 -22.12 12.10 28.34
C ASN A 13 -20.63 11.83 28.08
N PHE A 14 -20.29 10.56 27.97
CA PHE A 14 -18.98 10.12 27.58
C PHE A 14 -18.84 10.59 26.13
N LYS A 15 -17.99 11.60 25.93
CA LYS A 15 -17.50 12.02 24.63
C LYS A 15 -16.85 10.81 23.94
N PHE A 16 -17.66 9.94 23.36
CA PHE A 16 -17.30 8.92 22.37
C PHE A 16 -16.90 9.57 21.02
N TRP A 17 -16.79 10.89 21.03
CA TRP A 17 -16.38 11.76 19.94
C TRP A 17 -14.85 11.89 19.86
N ARG A 18 -14.11 10.79 19.99
CA ARG A 18 -12.64 10.80 19.88
C ARG A 18 -12.06 9.79 18.91
N MET A 19 -12.87 9.20 18.03
CA MET A 19 -12.38 8.42 16.89
C MET A 19 -13.22 8.74 15.63
N PRO A 20 -12.69 9.49 14.65
CA PRO A 20 -13.40 9.82 13.41
C PRO A 20 -13.78 8.55 12.62
N PHE A 21 -13.03 7.48 12.78
CA PHE A 21 -13.27 6.16 12.17
C PHE A 21 -14.62 5.53 12.56
N LEU A 22 -15.07 5.68 13.81
CA LEU A 22 -16.33 5.10 14.32
C LEU A 22 -17.57 5.95 14.03
N LYS A 23 -17.42 7.14 13.44
CA LYS A 23 -18.56 7.99 13.07
C LYS A 23 -19.29 7.38 11.87
N GLY A 24 -20.55 6.95 12.03
CA GLY A 24 -21.36 6.38 10.94
C GLY A 24 -21.98 5.01 11.19
N GLY A 25 -21.90 4.48 12.42
CA GLY A 25 -22.60 3.27 12.83
C GLY A 25 -22.24 2.06 11.96
N ARG A 26 -23.25 1.46 11.31
CA ARG A 26 -23.07 0.26 10.46
C ARG A 26 -22.08 0.47 9.30
N ALA A 27 -21.90 1.70 8.82
CA ALA A 27 -20.96 2.02 7.74
C ALA A 27 -19.51 2.20 8.22
N ALA A 28 -19.22 2.15 9.53
CA ALA A 28 -17.85 2.28 10.02
C ALA A 28 -16.93 1.14 9.56
N VAL A 29 -17.50 -0.04 9.26
CA VAL A 29 -16.75 -1.20 8.78
C VAL A 29 -16.02 -0.92 7.46
N THR A 30 -16.56 -0.05 6.61
CA THR A 30 -15.99 0.22 5.27
C THR A 30 -14.66 0.96 5.32
N ARG A 31 -14.32 1.52 6.49
CA ARG A 31 -13.04 2.20 6.72
C ARG A 31 -11.95 1.26 7.25
N THR A 32 -12.27 -0.01 7.52
CA THR A 32 -11.27 -0.97 8.04
C THR A 32 -10.36 -1.45 6.92
N LYS A 33 -9.07 -1.60 7.20
CA LYS A 33 -8.10 -2.15 6.24
C LYS A 33 -8.54 -3.52 5.71
N LYS A 34 -9.02 -4.40 6.60
CA LYS A 34 -9.54 -5.73 6.22
C LYS A 34 -10.68 -5.67 5.20
N TYR A 35 -11.59 -4.71 5.33
CA TYR A 35 -12.68 -4.53 4.37
C TYR A 35 -12.18 -4.00 3.03
N LEU A 36 -11.28 -3.01 3.05
CA LEU A 36 -10.69 -2.43 1.84
C LEU A 36 -9.88 -3.47 1.05
N GLU A 37 -9.14 -4.35 1.74
CA GLU A 37 -8.39 -5.44 1.12
C GLU A 37 -9.28 -6.54 0.55
N ALA A 38 -10.49 -6.74 1.09
CA ALA A 38 -11.43 -7.76 0.61
C ALA A 38 -12.05 -7.45 -0.76
N GLY A 39 -11.82 -6.26 -1.34
CA GLY A 39 -12.27 -5.92 -2.69
C GLY A 39 -11.64 -6.83 -3.75
N ARG A 40 -12.48 -7.46 -4.59
CA ARG A 40 -12.07 -8.39 -5.65
C ARG A 40 -11.59 -7.71 -6.93
N ILE A 41 -11.97 -6.45 -7.18
CA ILE A 41 -11.69 -5.77 -8.44
C ILE A 41 -10.27 -5.20 -8.45
N LEU A 42 -9.42 -5.78 -9.29
CA LEU A 42 -8.17 -5.18 -9.76
C LEU A 42 -8.40 -4.70 -11.20
N LEU A 43 -8.31 -3.39 -11.41
CA LEU A 43 -8.55 -2.77 -12.71
C LEU A 43 -7.35 -3.00 -13.64
N ASN A 44 -7.63 -3.15 -14.93
CA ASN A 44 -6.62 -3.14 -15.98
C ASN A 44 -5.84 -1.81 -16.01
N ASP A 45 -4.56 -1.86 -16.35
CA ASP A 45 -3.66 -0.68 -16.33
C ASP A 45 -4.04 0.39 -17.37
N GLY A 46 -4.82 0.00 -18.38
CA GLY A 46 -5.37 0.90 -19.39
C GLY A 46 -6.53 1.77 -18.88
N VAL A 47 -7.10 1.50 -17.71
CA VAL A 47 -8.18 2.32 -17.13
C VAL A 47 -7.56 3.51 -16.39
N LYS A 48 -7.97 4.74 -16.72
CA LYS A 48 -7.43 5.95 -16.06
C LYS A 48 -8.48 6.68 -15.21
N ILE A 49 -9.68 6.88 -15.74
CA ILE A 49 -10.71 7.69 -15.09
C ILE A 49 -12.03 6.91 -15.06
N ILE A 50 -12.67 6.87 -13.90
CA ILE A 50 -14.02 6.35 -13.72
C ILE A 50 -14.91 7.48 -13.23
N VAL A 51 -16.02 7.71 -13.92
CA VAL A 51 -17.01 8.71 -13.59
C VAL A 51 -18.34 8.02 -13.27
N ILE A 52 -18.85 8.23 -12.06
CA ILE A 52 -20.09 7.63 -11.59
C ILE A 52 -21.15 8.73 -11.45
N ASN A 53 -22.22 8.62 -12.22
CA ASN A 53 -23.36 9.53 -12.17
C ASN A 53 -24.53 8.84 -11.47
N HIS A 54 -25.07 9.48 -10.45
CA HIS A 54 -26.25 8.99 -9.72
C HIS A 54 -27.16 10.13 -9.28
N VAL A 55 -28.41 9.78 -9.03
CA VAL A 55 -29.41 10.67 -8.42
C VAL A 55 -29.63 10.15 -6.99
N PRO A 56 -29.09 10.79 -5.94
CA PRO A 56 -29.27 10.29 -4.59
C PRO A 56 -30.76 10.19 -4.21
N GLY A 57 -31.18 9.04 -3.70
CA GLY A 57 -32.52 8.84 -3.14
C GLY A 57 -33.64 8.55 -4.14
N ALA A 58 -33.33 8.40 -5.43
CA ALA A 58 -34.29 7.89 -6.40
C ALA A 58 -34.26 6.35 -6.45
N GLU A 59 -35.41 5.72 -6.70
CA GLU A 59 -35.51 4.26 -6.78
C GLU A 59 -34.66 3.68 -7.91
N ILE A 60 -34.56 4.41 -9.03
CA ILE A 60 -33.77 4.03 -10.20
C ILE A 60 -32.27 3.87 -9.91
N SER A 61 -31.76 4.60 -8.92
CA SER A 61 -30.35 4.68 -8.54
C SER A 61 -30.04 4.01 -7.21
N HIS A 62 -31.01 3.34 -6.57
CA HIS A 62 -30.81 2.69 -5.27
C HIS A 62 -29.59 1.76 -5.26
N GLY A 63 -29.43 0.90 -6.27
CA GLY A 63 -28.27 0.01 -6.36
C GLY A 63 -26.95 0.74 -6.64
N CYS A 64 -26.99 1.88 -7.34
CA CYS A 64 -25.81 2.70 -7.57
C CYS A 64 -25.36 3.43 -6.30
N ASP A 65 -26.31 3.90 -5.48
CA ASP A 65 -26.04 4.54 -4.18
C ASP A 65 -25.40 3.53 -3.21
N GLU A 66 -25.92 2.30 -3.18
CA GLU A 66 -25.32 1.20 -2.43
C GLU A 66 -23.93 0.84 -2.94
N PHE A 67 -23.74 0.79 -4.26
CA PHE A 67 -22.44 0.54 -4.87
C PHE A 67 -21.41 1.60 -4.44
N ILE A 68 -21.77 2.88 -4.49
CA ILE A 68 -20.92 3.98 -4.03
C ILE A 68 -20.58 3.84 -2.55
N LYS A 69 -21.54 3.44 -1.71
CA LYS A 69 -21.33 3.31 -0.27
C LYS A 69 -20.41 2.14 0.11
N TRP A 70 -20.58 0.99 -0.54
CA TRP A 70 -19.92 -0.27 -0.13
C TRP A 70 -18.71 -0.60 -0.99
N HIS A 71 -18.78 -0.46 -2.31
CA HIS A 71 -17.75 -0.95 -3.24
C HIS A 71 -16.78 0.12 -3.71
N LEU A 72 -17.13 1.41 -3.62
CA LEU A 72 -16.23 2.51 -3.98
C LEU A 72 -14.94 2.55 -3.13
N PRO A 73 -15.00 2.43 -1.78
CA PRO A 73 -13.78 2.53 -0.98
C PRO A 73 -12.77 1.39 -1.26
N PRO A 74 -13.17 0.10 -1.30
CA PRO A 74 -12.26 -0.98 -1.70
C PRO A 74 -11.70 -0.80 -3.12
N LEU A 75 -12.53 -0.33 -4.06
CA LEU A 75 -12.11 -0.10 -5.45
C LEU A 75 -11.00 0.95 -5.53
N GLN A 76 -11.14 2.06 -4.82
CA GLN A 76 -10.14 3.12 -4.77
C GLN A 76 -8.87 2.68 -4.03
N PHE A 77 -9.02 1.94 -2.93
CA PHE A 77 -7.88 1.46 -2.15
C PHE A 77 -6.98 0.50 -2.94
N ARG A 78 -7.58 -0.39 -3.73
CA ARG A 78 -6.85 -1.34 -4.58
C ARG A 78 -6.20 -0.67 -5.80
N ASN A 79 -6.75 0.44 -6.28
CA ASN A 79 -6.36 1.06 -7.55
C ASN A 79 -6.03 2.55 -7.33
N PRO A 80 -4.91 2.90 -6.64
CA PRO A 80 -4.58 4.28 -6.33
C PRO A 80 -4.28 5.14 -7.56
N ASN A 81 -3.88 4.52 -8.67
CA ASN A 81 -3.54 5.21 -9.91
C ASN A 81 -4.77 5.61 -10.76
N VAL A 82 -5.95 5.11 -10.41
CA VAL A 82 -7.20 5.40 -11.15
C VAL A 82 -7.94 6.52 -10.45
N GLN A 83 -8.29 7.57 -11.20
CA GLN A 83 -9.09 8.66 -10.67
C GLN A 83 -10.57 8.29 -10.72
N ILE A 84 -11.24 8.37 -9.57
CA ILE A 84 -12.68 8.09 -9.48
C ILE A 84 -13.43 9.37 -9.08
N ILE A 85 -14.43 9.74 -9.88
CA ILE A 85 -15.22 10.97 -9.71
C ILE A 85 -16.69 10.58 -9.59
N THR A 86 -17.41 11.20 -8.64
CA THR A 86 -18.85 10.98 -8.47
C THR A 86 -19.60 12.28 -8.73
N PHE A 87 -20.57 12.25 -9.64
CA PHE A 87 -21.49 13.37 -9.86
C PHE A 87 -22.89 13.01 -9.36
N LYS A 88 -23.56 14.03 -8.82
CA LYS A 88 -24.90 13.93 -8.24
C LYS A 88 -25.85 14.81 -9.05
N ASN A 89 -27.05 14.30 -9.36
CA ASN A 89 -28.14 15.07 -9.99
C ASN A 89 -27.80 15.70 -11.36
N MET A 90 -26.79 15.21 -12.07
CA MET A 90 -26.45 15.71 -13.41
C MET A 90 -27.30 15.08 -14.51
N CYS A 91 -27.66 13.80 -14.36
CA CYS A 91 -28.46 13.06 -15.32
C CYS A 91 -29.57 12.31 -14.57
N PRO A 92 -30.79 12.21 -15.13
CA PRO A 92 -31.90 11.51 -14.48
C PRO A 92 -31.65 9.99 -14.37
N THR A 93 -30.86 9.42 -15.29
CA THR A 93 -30.51 8.00 -15.32
C THR A 93 -29.09 7.77 -14.79
N PRO A 94 -28.87 6.84 -13.84
CA PRO A 94 -27.55 6.56 -13.31
C PRO A 94 -26.72 5.72 -14.29
N PHE A 95 -25.45 6.10 -14.47
CA PHE A 95 -24.51 5.37 -15.31
C PHE A 95 -23.07 5.55 -14.81
N ILE A 96 -22.21 4.62 -15.21
CA ILE A 96 -20.77 4.66 -14.97
C ILE A 96 -20.08 4.83 -16.32
N LYS A 97 -19.27 5.86 -16.46
CA LYS A 97 -18.38 6.09 -17.60
C LYS A 97 -16.96 5.75 -17.24
N ILE A 98 -16.29 5.01 -18.09
CA ILE A 98 -14.90 4.58 -17.91
C ILE A 98 -14.11 5.09 -19.09
N TYR A 99 -13.03 5.82 -18.80
CA TYR A 99 -12.10 6.33 -19.80
C TYR A 99 -10.82 5.50 -19.77
N LEU A 100 -10.49 4.93 -20.92
CA LEU A 100 -9.28 4.15 -21.14
C LEU A 100 -8.19 5.02 -21.79
N GLU A 101 -6.94 4.56 -21.72
CA GLU A 101 -5.75 5.26 -22.22
C GLU A 101 -5.76 5.53 -23.73
N LYS A 102 -6.51 4.74 -24.50
CA LYS A 102 -6.64 4.90 -25.97
C LYS A 102 -7.74 5.87 -26.41
N ASN A 103 -8.19 6.76 -25.52
CA ASN A 103 -9.39 7.59 -25.70
C ASN A 103 -10.65 6.76 -25.97
N GLU A 104 -10.66 5.50 -25.54
CA GLU A 104 -11.83 4.64 -25.61
C GLU A 104 -12.72 4.90 -24.39
N GLU A 105 -14.02 5.05 -24.63
CA GLU A 105 -15.01 5.27 -23.60
C GLU A 105 -15.94 4.08 -23.50
N GLN A 106 -16.19 3.61 -22.28
CA GLN A 106 -17.19 2.59 -22.01
C GLN A 106 -18.25 3.16 -21.06
N VAL A 107 -19.52 2.97 -21.41
CA VAL A 107 -20.66 3.44 -20.62
C VAL A 107 -21.44 2.23 -20.12
N VAL A 108 -21.55 2.10 -18.81
CA VAL A 108 -22.30 1.04 -18.14
C VAL A 108 -23.57 1.65 -17.55
N ASN A 109 -24.72 1.15 -17.99
CA ASN A 109 -26.01 1.55 -17.44
C ASN A 109 -26.26 0.87 -16.08
N CYS A 110 -26.60 1.67 -15.07
CA CYS A 110 -26.86 1.21 -13.70
C CYS A 110 -28.34 1.36 -13.27
N ALA A 111 -29.22 1.80 -14.16
CA ALA A 111 -30.63 2.00 -13.86
C ALA A 111 -31.32 0.68 -13.44
N PHE A 112 -32.02 0.70 -12.31
CA PHE A 112 -32.78 -0.44 -11.74
C PHE A 112 -31.96 -1.72 -11.50
N ARG A 113 -30.63 -1.62 -11.44
CA ARG A 113 -29.76 -2.78 -11.15
C ARG A 113 -29.49 -2.87 -9.65
N LYS A 114 -29.29 -4.09 -9.16
CA LYS A 114 -28.80 -4.33 -7.80
C LYS A 114 -27.30 -4.04 -7.74
N ASN A 115 -26.81 -3.72 -6.56
CA ASN A 115 -25.39 -3.44 -6.33
C ASN A 115 -24.49 -4.63 -6.73
N SER A 116 -24.86 -5.86 -6.36
CA SER A 116 -24.13 -7.09 -6.76
C SER A 116 -23.94 -7.19 -8.26
N ASP A 117 -25.00 -6.92 -9.02
CA ASP A 117 -25.02 -7.10 -10.47
C ASP A 117 -24.14 -6.04 -11.15
N ILE A 118 -24.11 -4.81 -10.60
CA ILE A 118 -23.22 -3.75 -11.05
C ILE A 118 -21.76 -4.14 -10.77
N TYR A 119 -21.49 -4.67 -9.57
CA TYR A 119 -20.16 -5.11 -9.17
C TYR A 119 -19.62 -6.23 -10.05
N ASP A 120 -20.42 -7.27 -10.28
CA ASP A 120 -20.04 -8.41 -11.12
C ASP A 120 -19.84 -8.00 -12.59
N HIS A 121 -20.71 -7.12 -13.11
CA HIS A 121 -20.55 -6.59 -14.47
C HIS A 121 -19.25 -5.79 -14.63
N LEU A 122 -18.87 -4.99 -13.63
CA LEU A 122 -17.60 -4.27 -13.65
C LEU A 122 -16.40 -5.20 -13.56
N ILE A 123 -16.49 -6.31 -12.80
CA ILE A 123 -15.45 -7.36 -12.80
C ILE A 123 -15.29 -7.94 -14.20
N THR A 124 -16.38 -8.26 -14.88
CA THR A 124 -16.32 -8.84 -16.23
C THR A 124 -15.71 -7.87 -17.25
N LEU A 125 -15.99 -6.57 -17.14
CA LEU A 125 -15.48 -5.57 -18.09
C LEU A 125 -14.03 -5.14 -17.82
N LEU A 126 -13.69 -4.92 -16.55
CA LEU A 126 -12.45 -4.25 -16.15
C LEU A 126 -11.48 -5.15 -15.40
N GLY A 127 -11.91 -6.36 -15.03
CA GLY A 127 -11.12 -7.29 -14.27
C GLY A 127 -9.88 -7.73 -15.04
N LYS A 128 -8.73 -7.64 -14.38
CA LYS A 128 -7.50 -8.30 -14.83
C LYS A 128 -7.76 -9.80 -15.00
N THR A 129 -7.36 -10.34 -16.14
CA THR A 129 -7.34 -11.80 -16.34
C THR A 129 -6.35 -12.42 -15.36
N ALA A 130 -6.63 -13.64 -14.88
CA ALA A 130 -5.81 -14.34 -13.87
C ALA A 130 -4.31 -14.44 -14.23
N SER A 131 -3.96 -14.38 -15.51
CA SER A 131 -2.57 -14.30 -15.99
C SER A 131 -1.81 -13.07 -15.45
N SER A 132 -2.49 -11.95 -15.21
CA SER A 132 -1.87 -10.70 -14.76
C SER A 132 -1.67 -10.63 -13.24
N GLU A 133 -2.35 -11.47 -12.46
CA GLU A 133 -2.12 -11.59 -11.01
C GLU A 133 -0.75 -12.19 -10.68
N SER A 134 -0.12 -12.88 -11.65
CA SER A 134 1.25 -13.37 -11.55
C SER A 134 2.25 -12.25 -11.26
N SER A 135 1.99 -11.01 -11.69
CA SER A 135 2.86 -9.86 -11.40
C SER A 135 2.95 -9.53 -9.90
N LEU A 136 1.84 -9.64 -9.16
CA LEU A 136 1.82 -9.44 -7.71
C LEU A 136 2.51 -10.59 -6.97
N VAL A 137 2.43 -11.81 -7.51
CA VAL A 137 3.17 -12.97 -7.00
C VAL A 137 4.67 -12.83 -7.27
N ASN A 138 5.03 -12.25 -8.43
CA ASN A 138 6.42 -12.02 -8.80
C ASN A 138 7.14 -11.14 -7.78
N ASP A 139 6.50 -10.08 -7.27
CA ASP A 139 7.08 -9.21 -6.24
C ASP A 139 7.39 -9.95 -4.93
N LEU A 140 6.53 -10.90 -4.54
CA LEU A 140 6.78 -11.76 -3.38
C LEU A 140 7.90 -12.79 -3.64
N THR A 141 8.00 -13.29 -4.87
CA THR A 141 9.06 -14.23 -5.28
C THR A 141 10.38 -13.56 -5.67
N THR A 142 10.42 -12.23 -5.81
CA THR A 142 11.63 -11.51 -6.25
C THR A 142 12.76 -11.60 -5.22
N LYS A 143 12.42 -11.89 -3.95
CA LYS A 143 13.42 -12.13 -2.92
C LYS A 143 14.04 -13.52 -3.10
N ASN A 144 15.15 -13.55 -3.85
CA ASN A 144 15.97 -14.74 -3.97
C ASN A 144 16.36 -15.23 -2.56
N PRO A 145 16.01 -16.47 -2.16
CA PRO A 145 16.33 -17.00 -0.84
C PRO A 145 17.84 -17.13 -0.58
N SER A 146 18.66 -17.05 -1.62
CA SER A 146 20.13 -17.06 -1.51
C SER A 146 20.74 -15.69 -1.22
N SER A 147 19.97 -14.61 -1.29
CA SER A 147 20.44 -13.27 -0.95
C SER A 147 20.55 -13.09 0.58
N PHE A 148 21.53 -12.27 1.00
CA PHE A 148 21.77 -11.96 2.41
C PHE A 148 21.46 -10.48 2.69
N GLY A 149 20.97 -10.17 3.89
CA GLY A 149 20.70 -8.80 4.36
C GLY A 149 19.46 -8.71 5.24
N THR A 150 19.08 -7.49 5.60
CA THR A 150 18.05 -7.21 6.63
C THR A 150 16.65 -7.62 6.23
N GLU A 151 16.39 -7.63 4.92
CA GLU A 151 15.11 -7.99 4.33
C GLU A 151 15.02 -9.45 3.87
N PHE A 152 16.10 -10.21 4.09
CA PHE A 152 16.26 -11.59 3.68
C PHE A 152 16.23 -12.50 4.91
N PRO A 153 15.98 -13.81 4.75
CA PRO A 153 15.91 -14.74 5.88
C PRO A 153 17.22 -14.81 6.68
N ARG A 154 18.34 -14.40 6.11
CA ARG A 154 19.66 -14.42 6.74
C ARG A 154 20.35 -13.08 6.55
N GLN A 155 20.95 -12.56 7.62
CA GLN A 155 21.68 -11.30 7.58
C GLN A 155 23.11 -11.50 7.07
N CYS A 156 23.77 -12.56 7.52
CA CYS A 156 25.17 -12.83 7.22
C CYS A 156 25.39 -14.32 6.97
N ILE A 157 26.42 -14.65 6.18
CA ILE A 157 26.80 -16.03 5.88
C ILE A 157 27.24 -16.82 7.12
N CYS A 158 27.63 -16.15 8.21
CA CYS A 158 28.02 -16.82 9.45
C CYS A 158 26.88 -17.60 10.15
N GLU A 159 25.62 -17.37 9.76
CA GLU A 159 24.45 -18.12 10.25
C GLU A 159 24.33 -19.50 9.59
N LEU A 160 25.06 -19.75 8.50
CA LEU A 160 25.10 -21.04 7.83
C LEU A 160 26.07 -21.99 8.55
N TYR A 161 25.55 -23.18 8.89
CA TYR A 161 26.39 -24.25 9.43
C TYR A 161 27.51 -24.62 8.45
N GLY A 162 28.72 -24.81 9.00
CA GLY A 162 29.93 -25.09 8.21
C GLY A 162 30.69 -23.85 7.74
N GLN A 163 30.15 -22.64 7.91
CA GLN A 163 30.83 -21.39 7.60
C GLN A 163 31.57 -20.81 8.81
N MET A 164 32.48 -19.87 8.54
CA MET A 164 33.22 -19.19 9.59
C MET A 164 32.28 -18.31 10.43
N PRO A 165 32.37 -18.36 11.77
CA PRO A 165 31.54 -17.56 12.63
C PRO A 165 31.93 -16.08 12.58
N CYS A 166 30.98 -15.20 12.90
CA CYS A 166 31.26 -13.78 12.98
C CYS A 166 32.34 -13.49 14.04
N SER A 167 33.32 -12.66 13.68
CA SER A 167 34.43 -12.29 14.58
C SER A 167 33.96 -11.61 15.86
N SER A 168 32.77 -11.00 15.85
CA SER A 168 32.18 -10.42 17.06
C SER A 168 31.74 -11.48 18.08
N ASN A 169 31.45 -12.71 17.64
CA ASN A 169 30.93 -13.78 18.51
C ASN A 169 32.05 -14.67 19.07
N ILE A 170 32.99 -15.09 18.21
CA ILE A 170 34.05 -16.05 18.59
C ILE A 170 35.43 -15.38 18.72
N GLY A 171 35.53 -14.08 18.41
CA GLY A 171 36.79 -13.37 18.33
C GLY A 171 37.54 -13.69 17.03
N LYS A 172 38.56 -12.88 16.73
CA LYS A 172 39.44 -13.15 15.58
C LYS A 172 40.35 -14.34 15.94
N PRO A 173 40.51 -15.34 15.05
CA PRO A 173 41.48 -16.41 15.31
C PRO A 173 42.88 -15.82 15.47
N LYS A 174 43.68 -16.40 16.35
CA LYS A 174 45.10 -16.05 16.45
C LYS A 174 45.76 -16.42 15.13
N LEU A 175 46.53 -15.49 14.57
CA LEU A 175 47.35 -15.77 13.40
C LEU A 175 48.27 -16.94 13.70
N TRP A 176 48.57 -17.74 12.68
CA TRP A 176 49.59 -18.77 12.82
C TRP A 176 50.92 -18.12 13.21
N PRO A 177 51.71 -18.72 14.11
CA PRO A 177 53.02 -18.21 14.45
C PRO A 177 53.85 -18.02 13.16
N LYS A 178 54.37 -16.81 12.92
CA LYS A 178 55.12 -16.35 11.73
C LYS A 178 54.31 -15.90 10.50
N LEU A 179 52.99 -15.77 10.61
CA LEU A 179 52.12 -15.20 9.56
C LEU A 179 51.53 -13.85 9.98
N GLU A 180 52.37 -12.98 10.54
CA GLU A 180 52.00 -11.58 10.72
C GLU A 180 52.03 -10.90 9.35
N TYR A 181 50.90 -10.36 8.91
CA TYR A 181 50.90 -9.43 7.79
C TYR A 181 51.68 -8.21 8.24
N THR A 182 52.93 -8.08 7.79
CA THR A 182 53.57 -6.77 7.74
C THR A 182 52.73 -5.97 6.77
N LEU A 183 51.82 -5.14 7.28
CA LEU A 183 51.26 -4.08 6.46
C LEU A 183 52.45 -3.38 5.82
N PRO A 184 52.49 -3.21 4.49
CA PRO A 184 53.56 -2.43 3.89
C PRO A 184 53.60 -1.09 4.62
N PRO A 185 54.80 -0.60 4.99
CA PRO A 185 54.91 0.71 5.60
C PRO A 185 54.15 1.69 4.72
N VAL A 186 53.24 2.44 5.32
CA VAL A 186 52.55 3.50 4.58
C VAL A 186 53.62 4.51 4.21
N ASP A 187 53.97 4.58 2.93
CA ASP A 187 54.93 5.56 2.43
C ASP A 187 54.35 6.96 2.68
N THR A 188 54.78 7.57 3.78
CA THR A 188 54.40 8.95 4.15
C THR A 188 54.97 10.01 3.19
N GLU A 189 55.72 9.58 2.17
CA GLU A 189 56.29 10.43 1.13
C GLU A 189 55.21 11.10 0.26
N TRP A 190 54.02 10.49 0.12
CA TRP A 190 52.91 11.13 -0.60
C TRP A 190 52.41 12.41 0.09
N PHE A 191 52.57 12.52 1.41
CA PHE A 191 52.18 13.72 2.18
C PHE A 191 53.19 14.86 2.03
N LYS A 192 54.48 14.55 1.78
CA LYS A 192 55.55 15.55 1.62
C LYS A 192 55.47 16.25 0.26
N ASN A 193 55.08 15.52 -0.78
CA ASN A 193 54.94 16.07 -2.13
C ASN A 193 53.75 17.05 -2.26
N ALA A 194 52.80 17.03 -1.31
CA ALA A 194 51.66 17.95 -1.29
C ALA A 194 51.99 19.31 -0.63
N THR A 195 53.03 19.38 0.22
CA THR A 195 53.43 20.61 0.92
C THR A 195 54.50 21.42 0.19
N ASP A 196 55.19 20.82 -0.79
CA ASP A 196 56.30 21.44 -1.52
C ASP A 196 55.89 22.12 -2.83
N THR A 197 54.62 22.54 -2.97
CA THR A 197 54.22 23.50 -4.02
C THR A 197 54.53 24.94 -3.58
N SER A 198 55.79 25.21 -3.25
CA SER A 198 56.31 26.58 -3.36
C SER A 198 56.50 26.88 -4.84
N VAL A 199 55.49 27.54 -5.41
CA VAL A 199 55.55 28.18 -6.73
C VAL A 199 56.69 29.17 -6.72
N THR A 200 57.84 28.79 -7.28
CA THR A 200 58.87 29.73 -7.71
C THR A 200 58.36 30.42 -8.97
N ASN A 201 57.77 31.59 -8.80
CA ASN A 201 57.54 32.53 -9.90
C ASN A 201 58.89 33.20 -10.22
N ASP A 202 59.61 32.66 -11.19
CA ASP A 202 60.71 33.34 -11.87
C ASP A 202 60.41 33.39 -13.38
N GLY A 203 60.15 34.60 -13.91
CA GLY A 203 60.06 34.90 -15.34
C GLY A 203 58.73 35.44 -15.82
#